data_AF-A0A3A4NQ46-F1
#
_entry.id   AF-A0A3A4NQ46-F1
#
_cell.length_a   1.000
_cell.length_b   1.000
_cell.length_c   1.000
_cell.angle_alpha   90.00
_cell.angle_beta   90.00
_cell.angle_gamma   90.00
#
_symmetry.space_group_name_H-M   'P 1'
#
loop_
_entity.id
_entity.type
_entity.pdbx_description
1 polymer ?
#
loop_
_entity_poly.entity_id
_entity_poly.type
_entity_poly.pdbx_seq_one_letter_code
_entity_poly.pdbx_strand_id
1 'polypeptide(L)'
;DPAVNPGAPEVCDDGIDNDCDGFVDAADPDCEGPPPVDADGDGYAADADCDDTNPAVNPGAPEVCDDGIDNDCDGFVDAADSDCTIAQPSEIHLLEPADGAVIRELPTFEWSAETADTFRLEFSLDPDFTAFLWHSPILKTTSFTLPSTIWAKAPQDTPIYWRVRGADGDVRPIVVEESEEVWLLTVVNDNVHDDEDENDDERDDDDDDKCERSPRQFWRIWRKK
;
A
#
# COMPACT_ATOMS: atom_id res chain seq x y z
N ASP A 1 58.68 -10.57 46.43
CA ASP A 1 58.24 -9.37 45.70
C ASP A 1 56.93 -8.92 46.34
N PRO A 2 56.71 -7.64 46.70
CA PRO A 2 55.42 -7.20 47.25
C PRO A 2 54.25 -7.30 46.28
N ALA A 3 54.48 -7.41 44.97
CA ALA A 3 53.44 -7.59 43.96
C ALA A 3 53.07 -9.06 43.72
N VAL A 4 53.79 -10.01 44.34
CA VAL A 4 53.57 -11.46 44.17
C VAL A 4 53.21 -12.08 45.51
N ASN A 5 51.92 -12.24 45.78
CA ASN A 5 51.40 -12.76 47.04
C ASN A 5 49.93 -13.24 46.93
N PRO A 6 49.51 -14.19 47.78
CA PRO A 6 48.13 -14.70 47.87
C PRO A 6 47.03 -13.62 47.77
N GLY A 7 46.28 -13.62 46.67
CA GLY A 7 45.14 -12.71 46.42
C GLY A 7 45.50 -11.28 45.99
N ALA A 8 46.71 -11.08 45.44
CA ALA A 8 47.05 -9.85 44.71
C ALA A 8 46.26 -9.79 43.39
N PRO A 9 45.95 -8.59 42.84
CA PRO A 9 45.41 -8.50 41.49
C PRO A 9 46.41 -9.04 40.45
N GLU A 10 45.93 -9.90 39.54
CA GLU A 10 46.75 -10.50 38.48
C GLU A 10 47.14 -9.47 37.40
N VAL A 11 48.37 -9.57 36.90
CA VAL A 11 48.91 -8.81 35.78
C VAL A 11 49.02 -9.72 34.57
N CYS A 12 48.10 -9.58 33.63
CA CYS A 12 47.80 -10.58 32.62
C CYS A 12 48.80 -10.72 31.44
N ASP A 13 49.97 -10.09 31.52
CA ASP A 13 50.96 -10.05 30.44
C ASP A 13 52.42 -10.03 30.90
N ASP A 14 52.71 -10.40 32.16
CA ASP A 14 54.06 -10.33 32.74
C ASP A 14 54.75 -11.70 32.93
N GLY A 15 54.03 -12.81 32.73
CA GLY A 15 54.56 -14.17 32.85
C GLY A 15 54.71 -14.66 34.29
N ILE A 16 54.10 -13.99 35.26
CA ILE A 16 54.19 -14.26 36.69
C ILE A 16 52.80 -14.55 37.24
N ASP A 17 52.69 -15.60 38.06
CA ASP A 17 51.54 -15.86 38.94
C ASP A 17 51.57 -14.81 40.07
N ASN A 18 50.91 -13.67 39.89
CA ASN A 18 50.99 -12.55 40.84
C ASN A 18 50.20 -12.85 42.12
N ASP A 19 49.11 -13.60 42.01
CA ASP A 19 48.23 -13.92 43.12
C ASP A 19 48.54 -15.25 43.84
N CYS A 20 49.49 -16.04 43.32
CA CYS A 20 49.93 -17.34 43.84
C CYS A 20 48.85 -18.44 43.89
N ASP A 21 47.81 -18.39 43.06
CA ASP A 21 46.75 -19.40 43.01
C ASP A 21 47.05 -20.59 42.06
N GLY A 22 48.14 -20.46 41.28
CA GLY A 22 48.66 -21.47 40.38
C GLY A 22 48.27 -21.28 38.91
N PHE A 23 47.61 -20.18 38.55
CA PHE A 23 47.42 -19.74 37.19
C PHE A 23 48.37 -18.57 36.82
N VAL A 24 48.53 -18.29 35.53
CA VAL A 24 49.48 -17.29 35.02
C VAL A 24 48.87 -16.63 33.80
N ASP A 25 48.87 -15.30 33.77
CA ASP A 25 48.45 -14.49 32.63
C ASP A 25 47.06 -14.92 32.08
N ALA A 26 46.94 -15.15 30.77
CA ALA A 26 45.71 -15.58 30.10
C ALA A 26 45.17 -16.96 30.53
N ALA A 27 45.92 -17.71 31.36
CA ALA A 27 45.40 -18.93 31.98
C ALA A 27 44.72 -18.65 33.33
N ASP A 28 44.86 -17.43 33.85
CA ASP A 28 44.30 -16.98 35.11
C ASP A 28 42.85 -16.49 34.96
N PRO A 29 41.88 -17.06 35.71
CA PRO A 29 40.51 -16.57 35.73
C PRO A 29 40.36 -15.10 36.14
N ASP A 30 41.27 -14.55 36.94
CA ASP A 30 41.26 -13.15 37.38
C ASP A 30 41.73 -12.19 36.26
N CYS A 31 42.24 -12.76 35.14
CA CYS A 31 42.48 -12.03 33.90
C CYS A 31 41.27 -11.90 33.00
N GLU A 32 40.20 -12.66 33.27
CA GLU A 32 38.89 -12.38 32.71
C GLU A 32 38.31 -11.22 33.53
N GLY A 33 38.26 -10.02 32.92
CA GLY A 33 37.60 -8.87 33.54
C GLY A 33 36.18 -9.21 34.01
N PRO A 34 35.55 -8.34 34.81
CA PRO A 34 34.19 -8.61 35.27
C PRO A 34 33.29 -8.95 34.07
N PRO A 35 32.38 -9.92 34.23
CA PRO A 35 31.52 -10.32 33.13
C PRO A 35 30.74 -9.10 32.61
N PRO A 36 30.44 -9.05 31.31
CA PRO A 36 29.60 -8.01 30.74
C PRO A 36 28.28 -7.97 31.51
N VAL A 37 27.81 -6.75 31.77
CA VAL A 37 26.59 -6.48 32.52
C VAL A 37 25.46 -6.31 31.51
N ASP A 38 24.27 -6.76 31.90
CA ASP A 38 22.99 -6.45 31.28
C ASP A 38 22.42 -5.25 32.06
N ALA A 39 22.58 -4.04 31.53
CA ALA A 39 22.29 -2.81 32.28
C ALA A 39 20.82 -2.35 32.17
N ASP A 40 20.08 -2.82 31.17
CA ASP A 40 18.66 -2.49 30.97
C ASP A 40 17.68 -3.63 31.32
N GLY A 41 18.19 -4.85 31.51
CA GLY A 41 17.47 -6.02 32.00
C GLY A 41 16.68 -6.77 30.94
N ASP A 42 17.04 -6.68 29.67
CA ASP A 42 16.35 -7.38 28.57
C ASP A 42 16.84 -8.82 28.34
N GLY A 43 17.92 -9.21 29.00
CA GLY A 43 18.50 -10.56 28.94
C GLY A 43 19.71 -10.69 28.01
N TYR A 44 20.13 -9.62 27.35
CA TYR A 44 21.40 -9.52 26.62
C TYR A 44 22.36 -8.64 27.42
N ALA A 45 23.66 -8.97 27.36
CA ALA A 45 24.69 -8.19 28.03
C ALA A 45 25.38 -7.26 27.03
N ALA A 46 26.11 -6.26 27.53
CA ALA A 46 26.75 -5.22 26.71
C ALA A 46 27.72 -5.69 25.60
N ASP A 47 28.12 -6.97 25.59
CA ASP A 47 28.94 -7.56 24.53
C ASP A 47 28.12 -8.16 23.38
N ALA A 48 26.83 -8.44 23.62
CA ALA A 48 25.86 -8.91 22.63
C ALA A 48 24.84 -7.83 22.25
N ASP A 49 24.66 -6.80 23.08
CA ASP A 49 23.72 -5.71 22.89
C ASP A 49 24.42 -4.44 22.34
N CYS A 50 23.88 -3.91 21.24
CA CYS A 50 24.36 -2.69 20.59
C CYS A 50 23.96 -1.40 21.33
N ASP A 51 22.93 -1.44 22.20
CA ASP A 51 22.55 -0.36 23.12
C ASP A 51 22.04 -0.91 24.47
N ASP A 52 22.99 -1.32 25.33
CA ASP A 52 22.79 -1.81 26.73
C ASP A 52 22.14 -0.79 27.68
N THR A 53 21.58 0.31 27.17
CA THR A 53 20.79 1.27 27.94
C THR A 53 19.32 1.29 27.54
N ASN A 54 18.92 0.51 26.53
CA ASN A 54 17.61 0.54 25.93
C ASN A 54 17.08 -0.89 25.68
N PRO A 55 16.14 -1.39 26.52
CA PRO A 55 15.68 -2.78 26.46
C PRO A 55 14.79 -3.10 25.25
N ALA A 56 14.63 -2.13 24.35
CA ALA A 56 13.96 -2.27 23.06
C ALA A 56 14.95 -2.42 21.89
N VAL A 57 16.26 -2.37 22.15
CA VAL A 57 17.33 -2.56 21.18
C VAL A 57 18.15 -3.75 21.67
N ASN A 58 18.08 -4.89 20.98
CA ASN A 58 18.81 -6.11 21.33
C ASN A 58 18.71 -7.19 20.25
N PRO A 59 19.57 -8.23 20.26
CA PRO A 59 19.57 -9.34 19.29
C PRO A 59 18.27 -10.11 19.05
N GLY A 60 17.21 -9.87 19.83
CA GLY A 60 15.89 -10.49 19.65
C GLY A 60 14.75 -9.49 19.47
N ALA A 61 15.04 -8.20 19.38
CA ALA A 61 14.04 -7.17 19.15
C ALA A 61 13.58 -7.21 17.68
N PRO A 62 12.34 -6.79 17.36
CA PRO A 62 11.94 -6.54 15.99
C PRO A 62 12.52 -5.23 15.46
N GLU A 63 12.91 -5.21 14.19
CA GLU A 63 13.42 -4.00 13.53
C GLU A 63 12.33 -2.93 13.32
N VAL A 64 12.65 -1.67 13.65
CA VAL A 64 11.81 -0.47 13.42
C VAL A 64 12.37 0.33 12.24
N CYS A 65 11.79 0.08 11.08
CA CYS A 65 12.24 0.54 9.77
C CYS A 65 12.38 2.06 9.50
N ASP A 66 12.06 2.95 10.45
CA ASP A 66 12.01 4.39 10.23
C ASP A 66 12.53 5.25 11.38
N ASP A 67 13.22 4.67 12.36
CA ASP A 67 13.74 5.40 13.52
C ASP A 67 15.25 5.70 13.46
N GLY A 68 15.98 5.08 12.51
CA GLY A 68 17.42 5.28 12.33
C GLY A 68 18.29 4.47 13.30
N ILE A 69 17.73 3.45 13.95
CA ILE A 69 18.38 2.57 14.92
C ILE A 69 18.46 1.15 14.33
N ASP A 70 19.54 0.43 14.65
CA ASP A 70 19.64 -1.02 14.48
C ASP A 70 18.97 -1.64 15.70
N ASN A 71 17.67 -1.96 15.64
CA ASN A 71 16.94 -2.39 16.83
C ASN A 71 17.28 -3.83 17.19
N ASP A 72 17.60 -4.67 16.20
CA ASP A 72 17.88 -6.08 16.43
C ASP A 72 19.38 -6.43 16.49
N CYS A 73 20.25 -5.43 16.47
CA CYS A 73 21.70 -5.52 16.57
C CYS A 73 22.35 -6.47 15.55
N ASP A 74 21.74 -6.66 14.37
CA ASP A 74 22.27 -7.51 13.30
C ASP A 74 23.29 -6.78 12.39
N GLY A 75 23.44 -5.47 12.59
CA GLY A 75 24.36 -4.59 11.89
C GLY A 75 23.76 -3.87 10.68
N PHE A 76 22.47 -4.02 10.42
CA PHE A 76 21.72 -3.26 9.45
C PHE A 76 20.80 -2.25 10.14
N VAL A 77 20.34 -1.26 9.38
CA VAL A 77 19.53 -0.15 9.93
C VAL A 77 18.43 0.16 8.94
N ASP A 78 17.20 0.24 9.42
CA ASP A 78 16.03 0.64 8.65
C ASP A 78 15.92 -0.14 7.31
N ALA A 79 15.73 0.58 6.19
CA ALA A 79 15.62 0.02 4.85
C ALA A 79 16.86 -0.73 4.33
N ALA A 80 17.99 -0.72 5.05
CA ALA A 80 19.15 -1.55 4.73
C ALA A 80 19.05 -2.96 5.34
N ASP A 81 18.16 -3.14 6.31
CA ASP A 81 17.91 -4.40 7.01
C ASP A 81 16.91 -5.27 6.23
N SER A 82 17.15 -6.58 6.22
CA SER A 82 16.24 -7.57 5.65
C SER A 82 15.09 -7.97 6.57
N ASP A 83 15.28 -7.86 7.89
CA ASP A 83 14.28 -8.07 8.93
C ASP A 83 13.43 -6.81 9.16
N CYS A 84 13.82 -5.69 8.53
CA CYS A 84 12.94 -4.61 8.16
C CYS A 84 11.89 -5.07 7.12
N THR A 85 10.98 -5.94 7.58
CA THR A 85 9.63 -6.00 7.05
C THR A 85 8.97 -4.75 7.58
N ILE A 86 9.16 -3.62 6.89
CA ILE A 86 8.15 -2.57 6.92
C ILE A 86 6.85 -3.37 6.80
N ALA A 87 5.89 -3.17 7.71
CA ALA A 87 4.52 -3.36 7.31
C ALA A 87 4.39 -2.39 6.13
N GLN A 88 4.79 -2.84 4.94
CA GLN A 88 4.60 -2.14 3.70
C GLN A 88 3.12 -1.82 3.81
N PRO A 89 2.74 -0.53 3.78
CA PRO A 89 1.34 -0.22 3.81
C PRO A 89 0.71 -1.12 2.75
N SER A 90 -0.29 -1.93 3.11
CA SER A 90 -0.87 -2.93 2.22
C SER A 90 -1.01 -2.25 0.87
N GLU A 91 -0.24 -2.68 -0.12
CA GLU A 91 -0.24 -1.98 -1.40
C GLU A 91 -1.56 -2.39 -2.07
N ILE A 92 -2.58 -1.55 -1.85
CA ILE A 92 -3.89 -1.77 -2.43
C ILE A 92 -3.85 -1.16 -3.82
N HIS A 93 -3.74 -2.02 -4.83
CA HIS A 93 -3.79 -1.59 -6.22
C HIS A 93 -5.14 -1.86 -6.84
N LEU A 94 -5.69 -0.86 -7.50
CA LEU A 94 -6.88 -1.03 -8.33
C LEU A 94 -6.51 -1.83 -9.58
N LEU A 95 -7.39 -2.75 -10.00
CA LEU A 95 -7.18 -3.59 -11.17
C LEU A 95 -8.24 -3.35 -12.23
N GLU A 96 -9.52 -3.43 -11.85
CA GLU A 96 -10.65 -3.24 -12.75
C GLU A 96 -11.82 -2.54 -12.03
N PRO A 97 -12.63 -1.74 -12.72
CA PRO A 97 -12.42 -1.27 -14.09
C PRO A 97 -11.27 -0.26 -14.20
N ALA A 98 -10.47 -0.32 -15.27
CA ALA A 98 -9.34 0.59 -15.48
C ALA A 98 -9.67 2.10 -15.36
N ASP A 99 -8.66 2.91 -15.07
CA ASP A 99 -8.80 4.36 -14.99
C ASP A 99 -9.37 4.97 -16.29
N GLY A 100 -10.39 5.81 -16.16
CA GLY A 100 -11.13 6.42 -17.25
C GLY A 100 -12.12 5.48 -17.95
N ALA A 101 -12.42 4.31 -17.39
CA ALA A 101 -13.32 3.35 -18.02
C ALA A 101 -14.73 3.92 -18.25
N VAL A 102 -15.29 3.61 -19.43
CA VAL A 102 -16.68 3.90 -19.77
C VAL A 102 -17.50 2.64 -19.55
N ILE A 103 -18.34 2.67 -18.52
CA ILE A 103 -19.09 1.51 -18.05
C ILE A 103 -20.53 1.57 -18.58
N ARG A 104 -20.93 0.52 -19.29
CA ARG A 104 -22.26 0.39 -19.93
C ARG A 104 -23.13 -0.72 -19.32
N GLU A 105 -22.49 -1.62 -18.60
CA GLU A 105 -23.13 -2.75 -17.92
C GLU A 105 -22.67 -2.82 -16.47
N LEU A 106 -23.24 -3.74 -15.70
CA LEU A 106 -22.93 -3.85 -14.28
C LEU A 106 -21.45 -4.19 -14.07
N PRO A 107 -20.63 -3.30 -13.49
CA PRO A 107 -19.20 -3.55 -13.35
C PRO A 107 -18.90 -4.44 -12.12
N THR A 108 -17.83 -5.23 -12.26
CA THR A 108 -17.14 -5.85 -11.13
C THR A 108 -15.87 -5.06 -10.86
N PHE A 109 -15.71 -4.65 -9.60
CA PHE A 109 -14.50 -3.96 -9.13
C PHE A 109 -13.53 -4.98 -8.58
N GLU A 110 -12.28 -4.89 -8.97
CA GLU A 110 -11.20 -5.78 -8.55
C GLU A 110 -9.99 -4.96 -8.12
N TRP A 111 -9.30 -5.45 -7.08
CA TRP A 111 -8.07 -4.87 -6.56
C TRP A 111 -7.14 -5.99 -6.07
N SER A 112 -5.88 -5.67 -5.81
CA SER A 112 -4.98 -6.52 -5.01
C SER A 112 -4.74 -5.89 -3.64
N ALA A 113 -4.31 -6.70 -2.69
CA ALA A 113 -3.87 -6.25 -1.38
C ALA A 113 -2.89 -7.29 -0.81
N GLU A 114 -1.86 -6.84 -0.11
CA GLU A 114 -0.84 -7.72 0.45
C GLU A 114 -1.22 -8.20 1.86
N THR A 115 -1.43 -7.27 2.79
CA THR A 115 -1.61 -7.56 4.22
C THR A 115 -3.03 -7.27 4.72
N ALA A 116 -3.74 -6.29 4.16
CA ALA A 116 -5.14 -6.02 4.51
C ALA A 116 -6.06 -7.22 4.23
N ASP A 117 -6.94 -7.54 5.20
CA ASP A 117 -7.90 -8.65 5.14
C ASP A 117 -9.37 -8.17 5.11
N THR A 118 -9.59 -6.88 5.36
CA THR A 118 -10.87 -6.21 5.28
C THR A 118 -10.81 -5.03 4.32
N PHE A 119 -11.89 -4.80 3.58
CA PHE A 119 -11.93 -3.73 2.59
C PHE A 119 -13.24 -2.94 2.58
N ARG A 120 -13.18 -1.75 1.98
CA ARG A 120 -14.34 -0.94 1.63
C ARG A 120 -14.10 -0.27 0.28
N LEU A 121 -15.04 -0.43 -0.63
CA LEU A 121 -15.10 0.29 -1.90
C LEU A 121 -15.85 1.60 -1.70
N GLU A 122 -15.25 2.71 -2.13
CA GLU A 122 -15.80 4.06 -1.98
C GLU A 122 -15.96 4.73 -3.35
N PHE A 123 -17.06 5.47 -3.52
CA PHE A 123 -17.30 6.32 -4.68
C PHE A 123 -17.48 7.77 -4.26
N SER A 124 -16.96 8.69 -5.07
CA SER A 124 -17.14 10.13 -4.90
C SER A 124 -17.28 10.83 -6.26
N LEU A 125 -17.81 12.05 -6.23
CA LEU A 125 -17.75 12.99 -7.35
C LEU A 125 -16.53 13.94 -7.23
N ASP A 126 -15.76 13.79 -6.16
CA ASP A 126 -14.59 14.59 -5.81
C ASP A 126 -13.37 13.66 -5.65
N PRO A 127 -12.24 13.90 -6.35
CA PRO A 127 -11.05 13.06 -6.25
C PRO A 127 -10.44 13.05 -4.85
N ASP A 128 -10.70 14.09 -4.04
CA ASP A 128 -10.21 14.18 -2.66
C ASP A 128 -11.13 13.46 -1.66
N PHE A 129 -12.22 12.84 -2.13
CA PHE A 129 -13.21 12.12 -1.31
C PHE A 129 -13.76 12.93 -0.12
N THR A 130 -13.88 14.26 -0.25
CA THR A 130 -14.44 15.10 0.82
C THR A 130 -15.92 14.83 1.08
N ALA A 131 -16.63 14.28 0.09
CA ALA A 131 -18.00 13.81 0.19
C ALA A 131 -18.19 12.48 -0.55
N PHE A 132 -18.81 11.49 0.11
CA PHE A 132 -19.06 10.19 -0.51
C PHE A 132 -20.37 10.21 -1.30
N LEU A 133 -20.33 9.67 -2.52
CA LEU A 133 -21.51 9.34 -3.31
C LEU A 133 -22.14 8.04 -2.76
N TRP A 134 -21.29 7.03 -2.51
CA TRP A 134 -21.67 5.74 -1.96
C TRP A 134 -20.45 4.99 -1.43
N HIS A 135 -20.65 4.02 -0.53
CA HIS A 135 -19.61 3.08 -0.11
C HIS A 135 -20.19 1.69 0.15
N SER A 136 -19.37 0.65 0.00
CA SER A 136 -19.78 -0.73 0.27
C SER A 136 -19.94 -1.03 1.77
N PRO A 137 -20.56 -2.16 2.16
CA PRO A 137 -20.30 -2.80 3.45
C PRO A 137 -18.81 -3.17 3.60
N ILE A 138 -18.41 -3.65 4.78
CA ILE A 138 -17.07 -4.23 4.95
C ILE A 138 -17.00 -5.51 4.12
N LEU A 139 -15.98 -5.61 3.28
CA LEU A 139 -15.71 -6.71 2.39
C LEU A 139 -14.57 -7.56 2.96
N LYS A 140 -14.57 -8.85 2.62
CA LYS A 140 -13.54 -9.84 3.00
C LYS A 140 -12.90 -10.49 1.76
N THR A 141 -13.14 -9.90 0.60
CA THR A 141 -12.68 -10.35 -0.71
C THR A 141 -12.16 -9.16 -1.47
N THR A 142 -11.27 -9.40 -2.43
CA THR A 142 -10.65 -8.38 -3.28
C THR A 142 -11.40 -8.11 -4.59
N SER A 143 -12.68 -8.48 -4.61
CA SER A 143 -13.58 -8.28 -5.74
C SER A 143 -14.99 -7.98 -5.24
N PHE A 144 -15.68 -7.07 -5.93
CA PHE A 144 -17.04 -6.67 -5.61
C PHE A 144 -17.85 -6.25 -6.85
N THR A 145 -18.93 -6.98 -7.13
CA THR A 145 -19.92 -6.58 -8.13
C THR A 145 -20.98 -5.68 -7.49
N LEU A 146 -21.24 -4.51 -8.09
CA LEU A 146 -22.23 -3.59 -7.55
C LEU A 146 -23.64 -4.23 -7.52
N PRO A 147 -24.44 -3.99 -6.47
CA PRO A 147 -25.85 -4.34 -6.51
C PRO A 147 -26.56 -3.53 -7.60
N SER A 148 -27.42 -4.17 -8.38
CA SER A 148 -28.17 -3.52 -9.47
C SER A 148 -29.00 -2.31 -9.00
N THR A 149 -29.45 -2.31 -7.74
CA THR A 149 -30.19 -1.21 -7.11
C THR A 149 -29.35 0.04 -6.86
N ILE A 150 -28.05 -0.13 -6.63
CA ILE A 150 -27.08 0.96 -6.50
C ILE A 150 -26.67 1.42 -7.89
N TRP A 151 -26.38 0.47 -8.78
CA TRP A 151 -26.03 0.75 -10.17
C TRP A 151 -27.09 1.59 -10.90
N ALA A 152 -28.37 1.27 -10.73
CA ALA A 152 -29.48 2.02 -11.31
C ALA A 152 -29.59 3.49 -10.84
N LYS A 153 -28.85 3.88 -9.79
CA LYS A 153 -28.81 5.25 -9.26
C LYS A 153 -27.49 5.96 -9.56
N ALA A 154 -26.55 5.30 -10.25
CA ALA A 154 -25.29 5.91 -10.62
C ALA A 154 -25.53 7.12 -11.55
N PRO A 155 -24.91 8.28 -11.27
CA PRO A 155 -24.94 9.43 -12.17
C PRO A 155 -24.49 9.05 -13.58
N GLN A 156 -25.31 9.38 -14.58
CA GLN A 156 -25.01 9.13 -15.99
C GLN A 156 -24.17 10.29 -16.56
N ASP A 157 -23.28 9.97 -17.50
CA ASP A 157 -22.43 10.93 -18.22
C ASP A 157 -21.63 11.87 -17.29
N THR A 158 -21.38 11.41 -16.07
CA THR A 158 -20.71 12.16 -15.01
C THR A 158 -19.49 11.37 -14.55
N PRO A 159 -18.31 12.01 -14.43
CA PRO A 159 -17.13 11.36 -13.88
C PRO A 159 -17.37 10.98 -12.40
N ILE A 160 -17.11 9.72 -12.07
CA ILE A 160 -17.16 9.17 -10.72
C ILE A 160 -15.76 8.68 -10.37
N TYR A 161 -15.25 9.12 -9.23
CA TYR A 161 -14.00 8.62 -8.68
C TYR A 161 -14.28 7.42 -7.79
N TRP A 162 -13.41 6.43 -7.85
CA TRP A 162 -13.47 5.25 -7.02
C TRP A 162 -12.11 4.89 -6.46
N ARG A 163 -12.14 4.34 -5.24
CA ARG A 163 -10.96 3.88 -4.52
C ARG A 163 -11.32 2.74 -3.58
N VAL A 164 -10.32 2.02 -3.10
CA VAL A 164 -10.47 0.99 -2.08
C VAL A 164 -9.70 1.38 -0.83
N ARG A 165 -10.28 1.12 0.33
CA ARG A 165 -9.58 1.20 1.61
C ARG A 165 -9.52 -0.17 2.24
N GLY A 166 -8.43 -0.46 2.92
CA GLY A 166 -8.21 -1.74 3.60
C GLY A 166 -7.62 -1.59 4.98
N ALA A 167 -7.73 -2.65 5.77
CA ALA A 167 -7.05 -2.78 7.05
C ALA A 167 -6.85 -4.27 7.37
N ASP A 168 -5.77 -4.58 8.06
CA ASP A 168 -5.58 -5.87 8.71
C ASP A 168 -6.34 -5.90 10.05
N GLY A 169 -7.38 -6.72 10.11
CA GLY A 169 -8.23 -6.91 11.27
C GLY A 169 -7.55 -7.61 12.45
N ASP A 170 -6.38 -8.22 12.26
CA ASP A 170 -5.63 -8.97 13.27
C ASP A 170 -4.50 -8.14 13.92
N VAL A 171 -4.03 -7.07 13.26
CA VAL A 171 -2.98 -6.18 13.76
C VAL A 171 -3.53 -5.08 14.68
N ARG A 172 -2.79 -4.71 15.72
CA ARG A 172 -3.14 -3.65 16.68
C ARG A 172 -1.98 -2.67 16.87
N PRO A 173 -2.21 -1.33 16.82
CA PRO A 173 -3.48 -0.66 16.51
C PRO A 173 -3.93 -0.91 15.07
N ILE A 174 -5.25 -0.82 14.82
CA ILE A 174 -5.77 -0.96 13.45
C ILE A 174 -5.32 0.27 12.65
N VAL A 175 -4.54 0.04 11.60
CA VAL A 175 -4.14 1.03 10.61
C VAL A 175 -5.05 0.85 9.40
N VAL A 176 -5.64 1.94 8.91
CA VAL A 176 -6.46 1.93 7.69
C VAL A 176 -5.66 2.55 6.58
N GLU A 177 -5.53 1.81 5.50
CA GLU A 177 -4.81 2.20 4.30
C GLU A 177 -5.78 2.49 3.17
N GLU A 178 -5.35 3.37 2.27
CA GLU A 178 -6.09 3.74 1.07
C GLU A 178 -5.29 3.26 -0.13
N SER A 179 -5.98 2.89 -1.21
CA SER A 179 -5.31 2.58 -2.47
C SER A 179 -4.47 3.77 -2.92
N GLU A 180 -3.30 3.49 -3.50
CA GLU A 180 -2.43 4.54 -4.04
C GLU A 180 -3.15 5.27 -5.19
N GLU A 181 -4.01 4.54 -5.89
CA GLU A 181 -4.77 5.07 -6.99
C GLU A 181 -6.16 5.53 -6.57
N VAL A 182 -6.57 6.63 -7.18
CA VAL A 182 -7.96 7.07 -7.28
C VAL A 182 -8.30 7.04 -8.76
N TRP A 183 -9.15 6.10 -9.16
CA TRP A 183 -9.48 5.91 -10.57
C TRP A 183 -10.83 6.52 -10.92
N LEU A 184 -10.93 6.96 -12.16
CA LEU A 184 -12.12 7.54 -12.74
C LEU A 184 -12.92 6.49 -13.52
N LEU A 185 -14.25 6.57 -13.45
CA LEU A 185 -15.14 5.89 -14.38
C LEU A 185 -16.28 6.82 -14.80
N THR A 186 -16.89 6.54 -15.95
CA THR A 186 -18.11 7.22 -16.41
C THR A 186 -19.17 6.18 -16.77
N VAL A 187 -20.39 6.35 -16.26
CA VAL A 187 -21.51 5.48 -16.59
C VAL A 187 -22.28 6.03 -17.77
N VAL A 188 -22.50 5.20 -18.79
CA VAL A 188 -23.23 5.58 -20.01
C VAL A 188 -24.33 4.57 -20.26
N ASN A 189 -25.57 5.05 -20.43
CA ASN A 189 -26.67 4.25 -20.93
C ASN A 189 -26.82 4.48 -22.44
N ASP A 190 -26.67 3.43 -23.25
CA ASP A 190 -26.87 3.46 -24.72
C ASP A 190 -28.36 3.64 -25.14
N ASN A 191 -29.22 4.21 -24.28
CA ASN A 191 -30.64 4.41 -24.56
C ASN A 191 -30.94 5.66 -25.41
N VAL A 192 -29.92 6.33 -25.95
CA VAL A 192 -30.11 7.28 -27.04
C VAL A 192 -29.93 6.49 -28.33
N HIS A 193 -31.03 5.92 -28.83
CA HIS A 193 -31.15 5.79 -30.27
C HIS A 193 -30.98 7.21 -30.82
N ASP A 194 -29.91 7.41 -31.60
CA ASP A 194 -29.87 8.49 -32.58
C ASP A 194 -30.95 8.16 -33.63
N ASP A 195 -32.22 8.35 -33.26
CA ASP A 195 -33.34 8.46 -34.20
C ASP A 195 -33.17 9.83 -34.86
N GLU A 196 -32.19 9.94 -35.77
CA GLU A 196 -32.28 10.96 -36.81
C GLU A 196 -33.50 10.58 -37.67
N ASP A 197 -34.59 11.30 -37.43
CA ASP A 197 -35.84 11.28 -38.19
C ASP A 197 -35.57 11.38 -39.71
N GLU A 198 -35.38 10.25 -40.40
CA GLU A 198 -35.68 10.15 -41.83
C GLU A 198 -37.20 10.13 -42.00
N ASN A 199 -37.79 11.31 -41.89
CA ASN A 199 -39.19 11.53 -42.22
C ASN A 199 -39.30 12.74 -43.14
N ASP A 200 -39.16 12.51 -44.45
CA ASP A 200 -39.63 13.43 -45.48
C ASP A 200 -40.47 12.63 -46.50
N ASP A 201 -41.77 12.60 -46.18
CA ASP A 201 -42.91 12.81 -47.08
C ASP A 201 -42.86 12.13 -48.46
N GLU A 202 -43.44 10.93 -48.52
CA GLU A 202 -44.19 10.48 -49.70
C GLU A 202 -45.37 11.44 -49.92
N ARG A 203 -45.28 12.30 -50.94
CA ARG A 203 -46.42 13.06 -51.45
C ARG A 203 -46.76 12.56 -52.84
N ASP A 204 -47.78 11.71 -52.87
CA ASP A 204 -48.51 11.29 -54.06
C ASP A 204 -49.12 12.51 -54.76
N ASP A 205 -48.61 12.83 -55.95
CA ASP A 205 -49.35 13.59 -56.96
C ASP A 205 -49.23 12.80 -58.28
N ASP A 206 -50.29 12.04 -58.58
CA ASP A 206 -50.58 11.51 -59.91
C ASP A 206 -50.82 12.68 -60.87
N ASP A 207 -49.95 12.86 -61.87
CA ASP A 207 -50.39 13.21 -63.22
C ASP A 207 -49.28 12.89 -64.26
N ASP A 208 -49.69 12.11 -65.25
CA ASP A 208 -48.97 11.58 -66.41
C ASP A 208 -48.05 12.58 -67.14
N ASP A 209 -46.80 12.20 -67.43
CA ASP A 209 -46.32 11.75 -68.76
C ASP A 209 -44.77 11.83 -68.88
N LYS A 210 -44.13 10.66 -69.01
CA LYS A 210 -42.85 10.32 -69.70
C LYS A 210 -41.70 11.36 -69.78
N CYS A 211 -40.56 11.04 -69.15
CA CYS A 211 -39.36 10.44 -69.80
C CYS A 211 -38.08 10.63 -68.94
N GLU A 212 -37.51 9.51 -68.48
CA GLU A 212 -36.09 9.22 -68.21
C GLU A 212 -35.16 10.26 -67.53
N ARG A 213 -35.03 10.08 -66.21
CA ARG A 213 -33.85 10.21 -65.31
C ARG A 213 -32.62 11.02 -65.77
N SER A 214 -32.64 12.30 -65.37
CA SER A 214 -31.97 12.91 -64.21
C SER A 214 -30.44 12.83 -63.98
N PRO A 215 -29.82 13.95 -63.50
CA PRO A 215 -28.40 14.25 -63.65
C PRO A 215 -27.62 14.51 -62.34
N ARG A 216 -26.31 14.61 -62.55
CA ARG A 216 -25.21 15.21 -61.77
C ARG A 216 -25.55 16.36 -60.80
N GLN A 217 -24.82 16.33 -59.66
CA GLN A 217 -24.05 17.41 -58.99
C GLN A 217 -24.73 18.76 -58.69
N PHE A 218 -24.47 19.36 -57.51
CA PHE A 218 -23.60 20.54 -57.35
C PHE A 218 -23.64 21.16 -55.93
N TRP A 219 -22.44 21.40 -55.39
CA TRP A 219 -21.91 22.61 -54.74
C TRP A 219 -22.75 23.58 -53.87
N ARG A 220 -22.19 23.81 -52.67
CA ARG A 220 -22.06 25.05 -51.87
C ARG A 220 -22.58 26.37 -52.49
N ILE A 221 -23.34 27.13 -51.70
CA ILE A 221 -23.33 28.61 -51.73
C ILE A 221 -23.43 29.18 -50.30
N TRP A 222 -22.47 30.05 -49.94
CA TRP A 222 -22.56 31.07 -48.89
C TRP A 222 -22.85 32.43 -49.54
N ARG A 223 -23.76 33.25 -49.00
CA ARG A 223 -23.46 34.64 -48.57
C ARG A 223 -24.65 35.42 -47.99
N LYS A 224 -24.33 36.12 -46.90
CA LYS A 224 -24.98 37.26 -46.23
C LYS A 224 -25.56 38.33 -47.17
N LYS A 225 -26.70 38.93 -46.80
CA LYS A 225 -26.77 40.22 -46.11
C LYS A 225 -28.16 40.47 -45.53
#